data_AF-A0A1K1PKZ6-F1
#
_entry.id   AF-A0A1K1PKZ6-F1
#
_cell.length_a   1.000
_cell.length_b   1.000
_cell.length_c   1.000
_cell.angle_alpha   90.00
_cell.angle_beta   90.00
_cell.angle_gamma   90.00
#
_symmetry.space_group_name_H-M   'P 1'
#
loop_
_entity.id
_entity.type
_entity.pdbx_description
1 polymer ?
#
loop_
_entity_poly.entity_id
_entity_poly.type
_entity_poly.pdbx_seq_one_letter_code
_entity_poly.pdbx_strand_id
1 'polypeptide(L)'
;MEQHTIFDKDFDAKISIRRRDLMPGWLKVYVWAGMIIGIFMMVGLMATICYLWSTEGVNGSWVTYLTYVLFMVTVFSFFLKYYLMWVEAKQAILWNIFIGIVWLIITQLVLWLNFMSWVVFLEVLIPIPYWIVLFRIKYKWEHVAVAGKK
;
A
#
# COMPACT_ATOMS: atom_id res chain seq x y z
N MET A 1 51.96 -17.39 8.77
CA MET A 1 50.64 -17.84 9.21
C MET A 1 49.90 -16.59 9.67
N GLU A 2 48.96 -16.11 8.87
CA GLU A 2 48.20 -14.89 9.18
C GLU A 2 47.22 -15.19 10.32
N GLN A 3 47.36 -14.46 11.42
CA GLN A 3 46.55 -14.63 12.62
C GLN A 3 45.22 -13.91 12.42
N HIS A 4 44.20 -14.63 11.96
CA HIS A 4 42.83 -14.13 11.91
C HIS A 4 42.36 -13.75 13.31
N THR A 5 42.13 -12.46 13.54
CA THR A 5 41.67 -11.99 14.85
C THR A 5 40.15 -12.14 14.95
N ILE A 6 39.65 -12.43 16.15
CA ILE A 6 38.21 -12.53 16.47
C ILE A 6 37.44 -11.24 16.10
N PHE A 7 38.13 -10.10 16.01
CA PHE A 7 37.56 -8.83 15.56
C PHE A 7 37.28 -8.78 14.06
N ASP A 8 38.02 -9.54 13.23
CA ASP A 8 37.80 -9.55 11.77
C ASP A 8 36.45 -10.21 11.42
N LYS A 9 35.96 -11.13 12.26
CA LYS A 9 34.65 -11.79 12.06
C LYS A 9 33.47 -10.90 12.47
N ASP A 10 33.66 -10.01 13.44
CA ASP A 10 32.60 -9.14 13.95
C ASP A 10 32.45 -7.85 13.13
N PHE A 11 33.52 -7.40 12.44
CA PHE A 11 33.44 -6.26 11.52
C PHE A 11 32.68 -6.59 10.21
N ASP A 12 32.70 -7.85 9.77
CA ASP A 12 31.94 -8.32 8.61
C ASP A 12 30.46 -8.58 8.91
N ALA A 13 30.07 -8.56 10.19
CA ALA A 13 28.67 -8.47 10.59
C ALA A 13 28.17 -7.03 10.37
N LYS A 14 28.11 -6.60 9.09
CA LYS A 14 27.35 -5.41 8.69
C LYS A 14 25.98 -5.52 9.33
N ILE A 15 25.73 -4.72 10.38
CA ILE A 15 24.45 -4.63 11.07
C ILE A 15 23.42 -4.28 10.00
N SER A 16 22.74 -5.31 9.51
CA SER A 16 21.85 -5.17 8.38
C SER A 16 20.57 -4.57 8.90
N ILE A 17 20.40 -3.26 8.74
CA ILE A 17 19.21 -2.55 9.23
C ILE A 17 17.98 -3.16 8.56
N ARG A 18 17.02 -3.62 9.37
CA ARG A 18 15.77 -4.16 8.85
C ARG A 18 14.89 -3.03 8.34
N ARG A 19 14.25 -3.23 7.18
CA ARG A 19 13.35 -2.24 6.56
C ARG A 19 12.25 -1.75 7.49
N ARG A 20 11.64 -2.65 8.27
CA ARG A 20 10.59 -2.31 9.24
C ARG A 20 11.06 -1.41 10.39
N ASP A 21 12.36 -1.37 10.68
CA ASP A 21 12.91 -0.50 11.72
C ASP A 21 13.09 0.94 11.24
N LEU A 22 13.11 1.15 9.91
CA LEU A 22 13.06 2.49 9.32
C LEU A 22 11.69 3.16 9.48
N MET A 23 10.63 2.38 9.72
CA MET A 23 9.27 2.90 9.84
C MET A 23 9.01 3.38 11.28
N PRO A 24 8.62 4.64 11.49
CA PRO A 24 8.19 5.10 12.82
C PRO A 24 6.91 4.37 13.26
N GLY A 25 6.67 4.30 14.57
CA GLY A 25 5.56 3.52 15.15
C GLY A 25 4.19 3.88 14.54
N TRP A 26 3.89 5.17 14.38
CA TRP A 26 2.64 5.62 13.76
C TRP A 26 2.51 5.18 12.29
N LEU A 27 3.61 5.04 11.55
CA LEU A 27 3.59 4.58 10.16
C LEU A 27 3.22 3.10 10.08
N LYS A 28 3.68 2.30 11.06
CA LYS A 28 3.29 0.90 11.20
C LYS A 28 1.79 0.78 11.47
N VAL A 29 1.24 1.62 12.36
CA VAL A 29 -0.20 1.69 12.62
C VAL A 29 -0.97 2.09 11.37
N TYR A 30 -0.49 3.09 10.63
CA TYR A 30 -1.12 3.54 9.38
C TYR A 30 -1.16 2.43 8.32
N VAL A 31 -0.05 1.70 8.14
CA VAL A 31 0.02 0.56 7.21
C VAL A 31 -0.95 -0.54 7.64
N TRP A 32 -1.03 -0.83 8.95
CA TRP A 32 -1.93 -1.86 9.47
C TRP A 32 -3.41 -1.47 9.30
N ALA A 33 -3.78 -0.24 9.63
CA ALA A 33 -5.11 0.31 9.39
C ALA A 33 -5.47 0.27 7.90
N GLY A 34 -4.54 0.65 7.02
CA GLY A 34 -4.72 0.59 5.57
C GLY A 34 -4.99 -0.83 5.05
N MET A 35 -4.31 -1.85 5.60
CA MET A 35 -4.61 -3.25 5.27
C MET A 35 -6.02 -3.65 5.71
N ILE A 36 -6.44 -3.27 6.92
CA ILE A 36 -7.78 -3.57 7.44
C ILE A 36 -8.87 -2.93 6.59
N ILE A 37 -8.73 -1.64 6.29
CA ILE A 37 -9.65 -0.92 5.41
C ILE A 37 -9.70 -1.58 4.04
N GLY A 38 -8.55 -1.96 3.48
CA GLY A 38 -8.47 -2.69 2.21
C GLY A 38 -9.26 -4.00 2.23
N ILE A 39 -9.16 -4.79 3.32
CA ILE A 39 -9.94 -6.02 3.47
C ILE A 39 -11.44 -5.72 3.52
N PHE A 40 -11.87 -4.73 4.30
CA PHE A 40 -13.28 -4.34 4.36
C PHE A 40 -13.81 -3.86 3.00
N MET A 41 -13.02 -3.10 2.25
CA MET A 41 -13.38 -2.67 0.88
C MET A 41 -13.53 -3.87 -0.06
N MET A 42 -12.63 -4.86 0.02
CA MET A 42 -12.72 -6.09 -0.79
C MET A 42 -13.98 -6.89 -0.47
N VAL A 43 -14.23 -7.14 0.82
CA VAL A 43 -15.41 -7.87 1.28
C VAL A 43 -16.68 -7.12 0.89
N GLY A 44 -16.72 -5.80 1.08
CA GLY A 44 -17.86 -4.96 0.69
C GLY A 44 -18.11 -4.98 -0.82
N LEU A 45 -17.06 -4.91 -1.64
CA LEU A 45 -17.18 -4.98 -3.09
C LEU A 45 -17.66 -6.37 -3.54
N MET A 46 -17.13 -7.45 -2.98
CA MET A 46 -17.61 -8.82 -3.25
C MET A 46 -19.07 -8.99 -2.87
N ALA A 47 -19.47 -8.54 -1.67
CA ALA A 47 -20.84 -8.60 -1.21
C ALA A 47 -21.78 -7.81 -2.15
N THR A 48 -21.35 -6.63 -2.61
CA THR A 48 -22.12 -5.81 -3.56
C THR A 48 -22.28 -6.52 -4.90
N ILE A 49 -21.21 -7.10 -5.45
CA ILE A 49 -21.27 -7.85 -6.72
C ILE A 49 -22.19 -9.07 -6.58
N CYS A 50 -22.06 -9.85 -5.50
CA CYS A 50 -22.91 -11.01 -5.24
C CYS A 50 -24.38 -10.61 -5.08
N TYR A 51 -24.66 -9.52 -4.37
CA TYR A 51 -26.00 -8.98 -4.20
C TYR A 51 -26.60 -8.60 -5.56
N LEU A 52 -25.89 -7.79 -6.34
CA LEU A 52 -26.35 -7.36 -7.67
C LEU A 52 -26.59 -8.55 -8.60
N TRP A 53 -25.71 -9.54 -8.61
CA TRP A 53 -25.92 -10.77 -9.39
C TRP A 53 -27.13 -11.57 -8.92
N SER A 54 -27.42 -11.59 -7.61
CA SER A 54 -28.57 -12.29 -7.06
C SER A 54 -29.89 -11.57 -7.32
N THR A 55 -29.90 -10.24 -7.39
CA THR A 55 -31.13 -9.45 -7.54
C THR A 55 -31.45 -9.08 -8.99
N GLU A 56 -30.43 -8.80 -9.80
CA GLU A 56 -30.59 -8.33 -11.19
C GLU A 56 -30.27 -9.42 -12.21
N GLY A 57 -29.71 -10.56 -11.77
CA GLY A 57 -29.24 -11.63 -12.65
C GLY A 57 -27.94 -11.26 -13.40
N VAL A 58 -27.41 -12.21 -14.17
CA VAL A 58 -26.14 -12.05 -14.93
C VAL A 58 -26.43 -11.44 -16.31
N ASN A 59 -27.23 -10.37 -16.37
CA ASN A 59 -27.61 -9.66 -17.61
C ASN A 59 -26.92 -8.29 -17.75
N GLY A 60 -25.67 -8.20 -17.30
CA GLY A 60 -24.84 -7.01 -17.49
C GLY A 60 -24.32 -6.88 -18.92
N SER A 61 -24.10 -5.65 -19.38
CA SER A 61 -23.32 -5.39 -20.59
C SER A 61 -21.83 -5.74 -20.36
N TRP A 62 -21.06 -5.97 -21.43
CA TRP A 62 -19.60 -6.09 -21.34
C TRP A 62 -18.96 -4.95 -20.53
N VAL A 63 -19.47 -3.72 -20.71
CA VAL A 63 -19.00 -2.52 -19.99
C VAL A 63 -19.21 -2.68 -18.48
N THR A 64 -20.34 -3.24 -18.05
CA THR A 64 -20.65 -3.46 -16.63
C THR A 64 -19.65 -4.43 -15.99
N TYR A 65 -19.37 -5.56 -16.66
CA TYR A 65 -18.39 -6.52 -16.17
C TYR A 65 -16.97 -5.94 -16.13
N LEU A 66 -16.59 -5.18 -17.16
CA LEU A 66 -15.31 -4.48 -17.20
C LEU A 66 -15.17 -3.51 -16.01
N THR A 67 -16.23 -2.77 -15.69
CA THR A 67 -16.27 -1.88 -14.53
C THR A 67 -16.05 -2.64 -13.22
N TYR A 68 -16.70 -3.79 -13.00
CA TYR A 68 -16.49 -4.60 -11.79
C TYR A 68 -15.05 -5.11 -11.68
N VAL A 69 -14.47 -5.59 -12.78
CA VAL A 69 -13.07 -6.04 -12.80
C VAL A 69 -12.13 -4.88 -12.48
N LEU A 70 -12.35 -3.70 -13.07
CA LEU A 70 -11.55 -2.51 -12.78
C LEU A 70 -11.63 -2.12 -11.30
N PHE A 71 -12.84 -2.06 -10.73
CA PHE A 71 -13.00 -1.79 -9.29
C PHE A 71 -12.29 -2.82 -8.41
N MET A 72 -12.39 -4.11 -8.75
CA MET A 72 -11.69 -5.19 -8.04
C MET A 72 -10.16 -4.99 -8.09
N VAL A 73 -9.61 -4.70 -9.26
CA VAL A 73 -8.17 -4.44 -9.44
C VAL A 73 -7.73 -3.21 -8.64
N THR A 74 -8.52 -2.15 -8.64
CA THR A 74 -8.22 -0.93 -7.88
C THR A 74 -8.23 -1.17 -6.38
N VAL A 75 -9.27 -1.82 -5.85
CA VAL A 75 -9.37 -2.14 -4.41
C VAL A 75 -8.26 -3.13 -4.00
N PHE A 76 -7.97 -4.13 -4.83
CA PHE A 76 -6.86 -5.05 -4.60
C PHE A 76 -5.51 -4.32 -4.58
N SER A 77 -5.28 -3.39 -5.50
CA SER A 77 -4.06 -2.60 -5.55
C SER A 77 -3.92 -1.69 -4.32
N PHE A 78 -5.04 -1.17 -3.79
CA PHE A 78 -5.07 -0.42 -2.54
C PHE A 78 -4.63 -1.26 -1.35
N PHE A 79 -5.14 -2.49 -1.20
CA PHE A 79 -4.67 -3.41 -0.16
C PHE A 79 -3.19 -3.77 -0.36
N LEU A 80 -2.82 -4.11 -1.59
CA LEU A 80 -1.49 -4.61 -1.95
C LEU A 80 -0.39 -3.61 -1.59
N LYS A 81 -0.64 -2.30 -1.73
CA LYS A 81 0.38 -1.29 -1.39
C LYS A 81 0.78 -1.32 0.08
N TYR A 82 -0.18 -1.54 0.98
CA TYR A 82 0.09 -1.66 2.41
C TYR A 82 0.68 -3.03 2.75
N TYR A 83 0.19 -4.09 2.12
CA TYR A 83 0.72 -5.43 2.30
C TYR A 83 2.19 -5.54 1.89
N LEU A 84 2.58 -4.98 0.73
CA LEU A 84 3.98 -4.99 0.27
C LEU A 84 4.91 -4.21 1.21
N MET A 85 4.42 -3.11 1.80
CA MET A 85 5.14 -2.40 2.86
C MET A 85 5.31 -3.27 4.10
N TRP A 86 4.26 -4.00 4.49
CA TRP A 86 4.30 -4.89 5.65
C TRP A 86 5.28 -6.06 5.48
N VAL A 87 5.33 -6.66 4.29
CA VAL A 87 6.25 -7.77 3.94
C VAL A 87 7.67 -7.26 3.61
N GLU A 88 7.93 -5.96 3.74
CA GLU A 88 9.24 -5.36 3.55
C GLU A 88 9.78 -5.54 2.10
N ALA A 89 8.89 -5.53 1.11
CA ALA A 89 9.27 -5.69 -0.29
C ALA A 89 10.18 -4.53 -0.74
N LYS A 90 11.21 -4.83 -1.55
CA LYS A 90 12.22 -3.85 -1.96
C LYS A 90 11.60 -2.62 -2.64
N GLN A 91 10.64 -2.84 -3.54
CA GLN A 91 9.95 -1.80 -4.30
C GLN A 91 8.60 -1.38 -3.69
N ALA A 92 8.34 -1.70 -2.41
CA ALA A 92 7.08 -1.39 -1.76
C ALA A 92 6.75 0.12 -1.77
N ILE A 93 7.76 0.97 -1.56
CA ILE A 93 7.58 2.44 -1.52
C ILE A 93 7.23 2.99 -2.90
N LEU A 94 7.92 2.54 -3.96
CA LEU A 94 7.60 2.91 -5.34
C LEU A 94 6.19 2.50 -5.73
N TRP A 95 5.80 1.26 -5.41
CA TRP A 95 4.45 0.78 -5.64
C TRP A 95 3.40 1.62 -4.89
N ASN A 96 3.69 2.01 -3.64
CA ASN A 96 2.82 2.88 -2.86
C ASN A 96 2.61 4.25 -3.52
N ILE A 97 3.70 4.85 -4.02
CA ILE A 97 3.64 6.14 -4.72
C ILE A 97 2.81 6.00 -6.00
N PHE A 98 3.07 4.96 -6.81
CA PHE A 98 2.34 4.73 -8.05
C PHE A 98 0.83 4.57 -7.82
N ILE A 99 0.43 3.63 -6.95
CA ILE A 99 -0.99 3.44 -6.61
C ILE A 99 -1.58 4.69 -5.96
N GLY A 100 -0.79 5.38 -5.15
CA GLY A 100 -1.19 6.63 -4.55
C GLY A 100 -1.54 7.72 -5.57
N ILE A 101 -0.74 7.88 -6.63
CA ILE A 101 -0.97 8.87 -7.69
C ILE A 101 -2.24 8.50 -8.46
N VAL A 102 -2.39 7.22 -8.84
CA VAL A 102 -3.61 6.71 -9.48
C VAL A 102 -4.84 7.02 -8.62
N TRP A 103 -4.72 6.86 -7.30
CA TRP A 103 -5.81 7.14 -6.37
C TRP A 103 -6.15 8.62 -6.28
N LEU A 104 -5.15 9.49 -6.21
CA LEU A 104 -5.37 10.94 -6.25
C LEU A 104 -6.09 11.38 -7.54
N ILE A 105 -5.73 10.83 -8.69
CA ILE A 105 -6.40 11.13 -9.97
C ILE A 105 -7.87 10.73 -9.91
N ILE A 106 -8.17 9.52 -9.43
CA ILE A 106 -9.55 9.03 -9.32
C ILE A 106 -10.36 9.90 -8.34
N THR A 107 -9.79 10.23 -7.17
CA THR A 107 -10.44 11.10 -6.19
C THR A 107 -10.72 12.50 -6.77
N GLN A 108 -9.79 13.07 -7.55
CA GLN A 108 -9.99 14.36 -8.21
C GLN A 108 -11.09 14.30 -9.28
N LEU A 109 -11.17 13.22 -10.05
CA LEU A 109 -12.26 13.01 -11.01
C LEU A 109 -13.62 12.96 -10.28
N VAL A 110 -13.70 12.27 -9.15
CA VAL A 110 -14.93 12.19 -8.33
C VAL A 110 -15.30 13.58 -7.75
N LEU A 111 -14.33 14.35 -7.29
CA LEU A 111 -14.54 15.72 -6.82
C LEU A 111 -15.08 16.64 -7.92
N TRP A 112 -14.51 16.55 -9.13
CA TRP A 112 -14.96 17.31 -10.30
C TRP A 112 -16.40 16.99 -10.71
N LEU A 113 -16.87 15.77 -10.46
CA LEU A 113 -18.25 15.35 -10.71
C LEU A 113 -19.24 15.82 -9.61
N ASN A 114 -18.89 16.84 -8.83
CA ASN A 114 -19.71 17.46 -7.77
C ASN A 114 -20.07 16.55 -6.58
N PHE A 115 -19.30 15.50 -6.32
CA PHE A 115 -19.37 14.77 -5.03
C PHE A 115 -18.50 15.44 -3.96
N MET A 116 -18.55 16.77 -3.88
CA MET A 116 -17.72 17.54 -2.95
C MET A 116 -18.26 17.37 -1.53
N SER A 117 -17.73 16.36 -0.83
CA SER A 117 -18.00 16.12 0.58
C SER A 117 -16.72 16.32 1.39
N TRP A 118 -16.88 16.76 2.65
CA TRP A 118 -15.79 16.83 3.62
C TRP A 118 -15.00 15.52 3.72
N VAL A 119 -15.67 14.39 3.50
CA VAL A 119 -15.06 13.06 3.50
C VAL A 119 -13.98 12.96 2.43
N VAL A 120 -14.27 13.39 1.20
CA VAL A 120 -13.32 13.32 0.08
C VAL A 120 -12.12 14.25 0.29
N PHE A 121 -12.31 15.39 0.95
CA PHE A 121 -11.19 16.29 1.30
C PHE A 121 -10.25 15.66 2.34
N LEU A 122 -10.81 15.00 3.36
CA LEU A 122 -10.03 14.29 4.37
C LEU A 122 -9.25 13.10 3.76
N GLU A 123 -9.82 12.42 2.77
CA GLU A 123 -9.14 11.35 2.04
C GLU A 123 -7.87 11.82 1.31
N VAL A 124 -7.79 13.09 0.89
CA VAL A 124 -6.61 13.66 0.24
C VAL A 124 -5.58 14.16 1.27
N LEU A 125 -6.03 14.75 2.38
CA LEU A 125 -5.12 15.33 3.38
C LEU A 125 -4.45 14.29 4.27
N ILE A 126 -5.19 13.29 4.73
CA ILE A 126 -4.69 12.27 5.68
C ILE A 126 -3.44 11.52 5.12
N PRO A 127 -3.35 11.19 3.82
CA PRO A 127 -2.17 10.54 3.27
C PRO A 127 -0.93 11.44 3.15
N ILE A 128 -1.04 12.78 3.24
CA ILE A 128 0.11 13.66 2.98
C ILE A 128 1.28 13.39 3.96
N PRO A 129 1.09 13.37 5.29
CA PRO A 129 2.16 13.04 6.22
C PRO A 129 2.75 11.65 5.98
N TYR A 130 1.90 10.69 5.61
CA TYR A 130 2.29 9.33 5.25
C TYR A 130 3.30 9.32 4.10
N TRP A 131 3.01 10.04 3.00
CA TRP A 131 3.89 10.06 1.83
C TRP A 131 5.20 10.80 2.12
N ILE A 132 5.15 11.91 2.86
CA ILE A 132 6.35 12.66 3.24
C ILE A 132 7.36 11.75 3.94
N VAL A 133 6.89 10.93 4.88
CA VAL A 133 7.78 10.00 5.60
C VAL A 133 8.24 8.85 4.72
N LEU A 134 7.39 8.30 3.85
CA LEU A 134 7.82 7.30 2.87
C LEU A 134 8.96 7.82 1.97
N PHE A 135 8.86 9.05 1.47
CA PHE A 135 9.91 9.65 0.65
C PHE A 135 11.21 9.82 1.44
N ARG A 136 11.14 10.23 2.71
CA ARG A 136 12.32 10.37 3.58
C ARG A 136 13.05 9.04 3.80
N ILE A 137 12.32 7.93 3.89
CA ILE A 137 12.92 6.61 4.13
C ILE A 137 13.24 5.83 2.85
N LYS A 138 12.75 6.26 1.68
CA LYS A 138 12.87 5.56 0.39
C LYS A 138 14.30 5.08 0.09
N TYR A 139 15.26 6.00 0.13
CA TYR A 139 16.64 5.68 -0.21
C TYR A 139 17.22 4.61 0.73
N LYS A 140 17.01 4.79 2.04
CA LYS A 140 17.46 3.83 3.05
C LYS A 140 16.78 2.48 2.88
N TRP A 141 15.48 2.46 2.54
CA TRP A 141 14.71 1.24 2.34
C TRP A 141 15.19 0.40 1.15
N GLU A 142 15.47 1.06 0.02
CA GLU A 142 15.80 0.42 -1.26
C GLU A 142 17.26 -0.01 -1.37
N HIS A 143 18.18 0.75 -0.76
CA HIS A 143 19.62 0.60 -0.97
C HIS A 143 20.41 0.16 0.26
N VAL A 144 19.92 0.47 1.47
CA VAL A 144 20.68 0.24 2.72
C VAL A 144 20.06 -0.89 3.54
N ALA A 145 18.74 -0.93 3.62
CA ALA A 145 18.02 -1.87 4.46
C ALA A 145 17.67 -3.18 3.75
N VAL A 146 17.70 -4.27 4.53
CA VAL A 146 17.34 -5.61 4.08
C VAL A 146 15.95 -5.98 4.62
N ALA A 147 15.29 -6.90 3.92
CA ALA A 147 14.12 -7.57 4.50
C ALA A 147 14.62 -8.44 5.67
N GLY A 148 13.85 -8.50 6.76
CA GLY A 148 14.14 -9.47 7.82
C GLY A 148 14.20 -10.88 7.25
N LYS A 149 15.34 -11.58 7.39
CA LYS A 149 15.40 -13.02 7.15
C LYS A 149 14.36 -13.66 8.07
N LYS A 150 13.42 -14.41 7.49
CA LYS A 150 12.62 -15.39 8.24
C LYS A 150 13.50 -16.60 8.53
#